data_AF-A0A9W7FF97-F1
#
_entry.id   AF-A0A9W7FF97-F1
#
_cell.length_a   1.000
_cell.length_b   1.000
_cell.length_c   1.000
_cell.angle_alpha   90.00
_cell.angle_beta   90.00
_cell.angle_gamma   90.00
#
_symmetry.space_group_name_H-M   'P 1'
#
loop_
_entity.id
_entity.type
_entity.pdbx_description
1 polymer ?
#
loop_
_entity_poly.entity_id
_entity_poly.type
_entity_poly.pdbx_seq_one_letter_code
_entity_poly.pdbx_strand_id
1 'polypeptide(L)'
;MSQSSPKNSALIFIKPQSSTPSTITYLRTTLEKNSLQIKSSGTITGTEIDSKKSIDQHYYAIASKATILSPSQLPVPSEKFSKFFNESWSTVLSSSRAYNALQACKFLNITSS
;
A
#
# COMPACT_ATOMS: atom_id res chain seq x y z
N MET A 1 26.51 -33.72 -5.49
CA MET A 1 25.33 -32.97 -6.00
C MET A 1 25.52 -31.51 -5.61
N SER A 2 25.71 -30.60 -6.57
CA SER A 2 25.89 -29.18 -6.27
C SER A 2 24.53 -28.56 -5.96
N GLN A 3 24.30 -28.12 -4.73
CA GLN A 3 23.10 -27.37 -4.38
C GLN A 3 23.18 -25.98 -5.02
N SER A 4 22.23 -25.63 -5.89
CA SER A 4 22.08 -24.25 -6.34
C SER A 4 21.48 -23.42 -5.20
N SER A 5 22.20 -22.40 -4.74
CA SER A 5 21.65 -21.42 -3.81
C SER A 5 20.34 -20.82 -4.36
N PRO A 6 19.31 -20.60 -3.54
CA PRO A 6 18.08 -19.98 -3.99
C PRO A 6 18.38 -18.60 -4.58
N LYS A 7 17.90 -18.34 -5.81
CA LYS A 7 18.08 -17.04 -6.47
C LYS A 7 17.07 -16.05 -5.89
N ASN A 8 17.55 -15.18 -5.00
CA ASN A 8 16.74 -14.11 -4.45
C ASN A 8 16.27 -13.16 -5.56
N SER A 9 15.01 -12.77 -5.50
CA SER A 9 14.39 -11.82 -6.43
C SER A 9 13.68 -10.74 -5.62
N ALA A 10 13.69 -9.51 -6.15
CA ALA A 10 13.03 -8.37 -5.54
C ALA A 10 12.26 -7.58 -6.61
N LEU A 11 11.16 -6.96 -6.20
CA LEU A 11 10.47 -5.94 -6.98
C LEU A 11 10.96 -4.57 -6.52
N ILE A 12 11.38 -3.74 -7.47
CA ILE A 12 11.81 -2.36 -7.22
C ILE A 12 10.88 -1.43 -8.00
N PHE A 13 10.33 -0.43 -7.34
CA PHE A 13 9.56 0.64 -7.96
C PHE A 13 10.17 1.99 -7.63
N ILE A 14 10.02 2.94 -8.55
CA ILE A 14 10.43 4.33 -8.36
C ILE A 14 9.18 5.13 -8.01
N LYS A 15 9.23 5.95 -6.95
CA LYS A 15 8.09 6.80 -6.59
C LYS A 15 7.74 7.77 -7.73
N PRO A 16 6.46 8.15 -7.93
CA PRO A 16 6.04 8.99 -9.05
C PRO A 16 6.88 10.26 -9.25
N GLN A 17 7.09 11.02 -8.19
CA GLN A 17 7.89 12.26 -8.21
C GLN A 17 9.38 12.06 -8.52
N SER A 18 9.87 10.83 -8.42
CA SER A 18 11.27 10.46 -8.69
C SER A 18 11.42 9.68 -9.99
N SER A 19 10.33 9.39 -10.70
CA SER A 19 10.30 8.60 -11.94
C SER A 19 10.77 9.43 -13.15
N THR A 20 11.98 9.98 -13.06
CA THR A 20 12.65 10.73 -14.12
C THR A 20 13.61 9.84 -14.91
N PRO A 21 13.97 10.20 -16.15
CA PRO A 21 14.96 9.45 -16.93
C PRO A 21 16.29 9.26 -16.19
N SER A 22 16.77 10.30 -15.50
CA SER A 22 18.02 10.23 -14.73
C SER A 22 17.97 9.21 -13.60
N THR A 23 16.87 9.15 -12.85
CA THR A 23 16.69 8.16 -11.76
C THR A 23 16.63 6.74 -12.31
N ILE A 24 15.93 6.54 -13.43
CA ILE A 24 15.83 5.24 -14.10
C ILE A 24 17.22 4.77 -14.53
N THR A 25 18.00 5.63 -15.19
CA THR A 25 19.37 5.32 -15.62
C THR A 25 20.27 5.02 -14.43
N TYR A 26 20.20 5.82 -13.37
CA TYR A 26 20.97 5.61 -12.14
C TYR A 26 20.66 4.25 -11.50
N LEU A 27 19.38 3.90 -11.38
CA LEU A 27 18.96 2.61 -10.81
C LEU A 27 19.49 1.44 -11.65
N ARG A 28 19.30 1.47 -12.98
CA ARG A 28 19.76 0.38 -13.87
C ARG A 28 21.26 0.18 -13.77
N THR A 29 22.03 1.28 -13.88
CA THR A 29 23.49 1.25 -13.77
C THR A 29 23.94 0.70 -12.42
N THR A 30 23.25 1.08 -11.34
CA THR A 30 23.56 0.59 -9.99
C THR A 30 23.30 -0.90 -9.84
N LEU A 31 22.18 -1.41 -10.35
CA LEU A 31 21.86 -2.84 -10.30
C LEU A 31 22.89 -3.66 -11.10
N GLU A 32 23.20 -3.23 -12.32
CA GLU A 32 24.18 -3.89 -13.19
C GLU A 32 25.58 -3.90 -12.56
N LYS A 33 26.02 -2.77 -11.98
CA LYS A 33 27.30 -2.66 -11.26
C LYS A 33 27.40 -3.63 -10.08
N ASN A 34 26.27 -3.95 -9.44
CA ASN A 34 26.20 -4.89 -8.33
C ASN A 34 25.88 -6.33 -8.79
N SER A 35 26.03 -6.65 -10.08
CA SER A 35 25.75 -7.97 -10.65
C SER A 35 24.30 -8.46 -10.41
N LEU A 36 23.36 -7.53 -10.27
CA LEU A 36 21.93 -7.83 -10.17
C LEU A 36 21.30 -7.79 -11.56
N GLN A 37 20.55 -8.84 -11.89
CA GLN A 37 19.91 -8.97 -13.19
C GLN A 37 18.48 -8.43 -13.18
N ILE A 38 18.18 -7.50 -14.09
CA ILE A 38 16.80 -7.06 -14.34
C ILE A 38 16.11 -8.12 -15.21
N LYS A 39 15.15 -8.84 -14.64
CA LYS A 39 14.35 -9.86 -15.35
C LYS A 39 13.20 -9.29 -16.16
N SER A 40 12.61 -8.19 -15.68
CA SER A 40 11.52 -7.48 -16.32
C SER A 40 11.53 -6.02 -15.87
N SER A 41 11.14 -5.11 -16.74
CA SER A 41 10.94 -3.70 -16.40
C SER A 41 9.80 -3.12 -17.23
N GLY A 42 9.06 -2.18 -16.66
CA GLY A 42 7.99 -1.47 -17.35
C GLY A 42 7.61 -0.20 -16.60
N THR A 43 6.75 0.58 -17.24
CA THR A 43 6.12 1.76 -16.66
C THR A 43 4.64 1.46 -16.49
N ILE A 44 4.08 1.86 -15.36
CA ILE A 44 2.63 1.80 -15.12
C ILE A 44 2.19 3.22 -14.78
N THR A 45 1.27 3.76 -15.59
CA THR A 45 0.69 5.08 -15.35
C THR A 45 -0.34 5.03 -14.22
N GLY A 46 -0.63 6.18 -13.60
CA GLY A 46 -1.68 6.28 -12.56
C GLY A 46 -3.05 5.82 -13.07
N THR A 47 -3.40 6.20 -14.31
CA THR A 47 -4.63 5.76 -14.98
C THR A 47 -4.68 4.24 -15.22
N GLU A 48 -3.56 3.60 -15.53
CA GLU A 48 -3.49 2.14 -15.63
C GLU A 48 -3.57 1.44 -14.27
N ILE A 49 -3.00 2.06 -13.23
CA ILE A 49 -3.12 1.59 -11.85
C ILE A 49 -4.58 1.58 -11.40
N ASP A 50 -5.27 2.70 -11.61
CA ASP A 50 -6.66 2.90 -11.19
C ASP A 50 -7.60 1.95 -11.94
N SER A 51 -7.40 1.79 -13.25
CA SER A 51 -8.22 0.91 -14.10
C SER A 51 -7.98 -0.58 -13.85
N LYS A 52 -6.74 -0.99 -13.53
CA LYS A 52 -6.39 -2.40 -13.31
C LYS A 52 -6.50 -2.85 -11.85
N LYS A 53 -6.81 -1.95 -10.89
CA LYS A 53 -6.75 -2.22 -9.44
C LYS A 53 -5.43 -2.88 -9.01
N SER A 54 -4.35 -2.68 -9.76
CA SER A 54 -3.11 -3.45 -9.60
C SER A 54 -2.28 -2.98 -8.40
N ILE A 55 -2.46 -1.72 -7.98
CA ILE A 55 -1.98 -1.26 -6.67
C ILE A 55 -2.76 -1.91 -5.53
N ASP A 56 -4.04 -2.24 -5.71
CA ASP A 56 -4.86 -2.84 -4.65
C ASP A 56 -4.34 -4.21 -4.22
N GLN A 57 -3.67 -5.00 -5.07
CA GLN A 57 -3.10 -6.29 -4.65
C GLN A 57 -1.79 -6.15 -3.85
N HIS A 58 -0.90 -5.20 -4.20
CA HIS A 58 0.37 -5.01 -3.49
C HIS A 58 0.25 -4.11 -2.25
N TYR A 59 -0.68 -3.15 -2.26
CA TYR A 59 -1.06 -2.32 -1.11
C TYR A 59 -2.27 -2.87 -0.36
N TYR A 60 -2.78 -4.08 -0.68
CA TYR A 60 -4.04 -4.61 -0.13
C TYR A 60 -4.13 -4.41 1.38
N ALA A 61 -3.08 -4.69 2.15
CA ALA A 61 -3.13 -4.52 3.61
C ALA A 61 -3.37 -3.06 4.08
N ILE A 62 -2.90 -2.04 3.36
CA ILE A 62 -3.02 -0.62 3.72
C ILE A 62 -4.21 0.02 2.99
N ALA A 63 -4.28 -0.15 1.67
CA ALA A 63 -5.37 0.36 0.86
C ALA A 63 -6.70 -0.29 1.24
N SER A 64 -6.75 -1.61 1.48
CA SER A 64 -8.01 -2.24 1.88
C SER A 64 -8.52 -1.70 3.20
N LYS A 65 -7.65 -1.47 4.20
CA LYS A 65 -8.07 -0.88 5.49
C LYS A 65 -8.54 0.57 5.34
N ALA A 66 -7.96 1.32 4.41
CA ALA A 66 -8.27 2.73 4.19
C ALA A 66 -9.52 2.95 3.32
N THR A 67 -9.77 2.11 2.31
CA THR A 67 -10.78 2.39 1.27
C THR A 67 -11.78 1.26 1.00
N ILE A 68 -11.49 0.01 1.39
CA ILE A 68 -12.29 -1.17 1.00
C ILE A 68 -13.04 -1.77 2.18
N LEU A 69 -12.35 -2.04 3.29
CA LEU A 69 -12.90 -2.66 4.48
C LEU A 69 -13.73 -1.64 5.25
N SER A 70 -14.93 -2.05 5.66
CA SER A 70 -15.69 -1.30 6.66
C SER A 70 -15.01 -1.39 8.03
N PRO A 71 -15.25 -0.43 8.94
CA PRO A 71 -14.62 -0.43 10.26
C PRO A 71 -14.82 -1.73 11.06
N SER A 72 -15.98 -2.39 10.92
CA SER A 72 -16.26 -3.68 11.57
C SER A 72 -15.40 -4.84 11.05
N GLN A 73 -14.77 -4.69 9.90
CA GLN A 73 -13.88 -5.67 9.28
C GLN A 73 -12.40 -5.38 9.58
N LEU A 74 -12.10 -4.30 10.31
CA LEU A 74 -10.73 -3.96 10.69
C LEU A 74 -10.31 -4.75 11.94
N PRO A 75 -9.10 -5.34 11.97
CA PRO A 75 -8.59 -6.05 13.12
C PRO A 75 -8.07 -5.06 14.18
N VAL A 76 -8.98 -4.29 14.79
CA VAL A 76 -8.68 -3.33 15.87
C VAL A 76 -8.59 -4.07 17.20
N PRO A 77 -7.45 -4.05 17.91
CA PRO A 77 -7.35 -4.69 19.22
C PRO A 77 -8.16 -3.90 20.27
N SER A 78 -9.26 -4.48 20.73
CA SER A 78 -10.22 -3.81 21.63
C SER A 78 -9.60 -3.25 22.90
N GLU A 79 -8.66 -3.97 23.51
CA GLU A 79 -7.99 -3.54 24.74
C GLU A 79 -7.12 -2.29 24.53
N LYS A 80 -6.33 -2.26 23.44
CA LYS A 80 -5.52 -1.10 23.08
C LYS A 80 -6.39 0.12 22.75
N PHE A 81 -7.47 -0.11 22.01
CA PHE A 81 -8.43 0.94 21.67
C PHE A 81 -9.08 1.52 22.93
N SER A 82 -9.59 0.67 23.81
CA SER A 82 -10.25 1.09 25.05
C SER A 82 -9.29 1.81 26.00
N LYS A 83 -8.03 1.37 26.09
CA LYS A 83 -7.02 2.06 26.91
C LYS A 83 -6.70 3.46 26.39
N PHE A 84 -6.72 3.66 25.08
CA PHE A 84 -6.38 4.95 24.46
C PHE A 84 -7.56 5.93 24.45
N PHE A 85 -8.75 5.47 24.03
CA PHE A 85 -9.94 6.30 23.86
C PHE A 85 -10.86 6.32 25.09
N ASN A 86 -10.57 5.52 26.11
CA ASN A 86 -11.42 5.33 27.29
C ASN A 86 -12.85 4.89 26.93
N GLU A 87 -13.00 4.16 25.82
CA GLU A 87 -14.28 3.70 25.29
C GLU A 87 -14.11 2.38 24.51
N SER A 88 -15.10 1.49 24.56
CA SER A 88 -15.00 0.20 23.87
C SER A 88 -15.17 0.33 22.35
N TRP A 89 -14.39 -0.45 21.59
CA TRP A 89 -14.50 -0.49 20.13
C TRP A 89 -15.89 -0.92 19.65
N SER A 90 -16.52 -1.87 20.36
CA SER A 90 -17.90 -2.31 20.08
C SER A 90 -18.92 -1.17 20.19
N THR A 91 -18.79 -0.29 21.19
CA THR A 91 -19.68 0.87 21.36
C THR A 91 -19.52 1.86 20.21
N VAL A 92 -18.28 2.09 19.76
CA VAL A 92 -17.99 2.98 18.62
C VAL A 92 -18.59 2.43 17.32
N LEU A 93 -18.49 1.10 17.10
CA LEU A 93 -19.10 0.44 15.95
C LEU A 93 -20.64 0.51 15.98
N SER A 94 -21.27 0.22 17.13
CA SER A 94 -22.73 0.22 17.25
C SER A 94 -23.34 1.62 17.18
N SER A 95 -22.56 2.66 17.46
CA SER A 95 -22.96 4.07 17.34
C SER A 95 -22.61 4.71 15.99
N SER A 96 -22.14 3.92 15.01
CA SER A 96 -21.79 4.37 13.66
C SER A 96 -20.78 5.54 13.64
N ARG A 97 -19.85 5.57 14.59
CA ARG A 97 -18.83 6.63 14.71
C ARG A 97 -17.47 6.28 14.11
N ALA A 98 -17.31 5.04 13.65
CA ALA A 98 -16.10 4.63 12.95
C ALA A 98 -16.28 4.76 11.44
N TYR A 99 -15.23 5.23 10.76
CA TYR A 99 -15.16 5.36 9.31
C TYR A 99 -13.79 4.91 8.82
N ASN A 100 -13.72 4.25 7.67
CA ASN A 100 -12.47 4.16 6.93
C ASN A 100 -12.14 5.53 6.28
N ALA A 101 -10.94 5.70 5.73
CA ALA A 101 -10.50 6.98 5.21
C ALA A 101 -11.41 7.52 4.09
N LEU A 102 -11.87 6.65 3.18
CA LEU A 102 -12.78 7.06 2.11
C LEU A 102 -14.14 7.50 2.65
N GLN A 103 -14.68 6.77 3.62
CA GLN A 103 -15.94 7.11 4.29
C GLN A 103 -15.81 8.42 5.08
N ALA A 104 -14.68 8.64 5.74
CA ALA A 104 -14.40 9.87 6.47
C ALA A 104 -14.33 11.07 5.50
N CYS A 105 -13.64 10.94 4.37
CA CYS A 105 -13.62 11.96 3.31
C CYS A 105 -15.02 12.31 2.82
N LYS A 106 -15.89 11.30 2.60
CA LYS A 106 -17.29 11.51 2.22
C LYS A 106 -18.10 12.20 3.32
N PHE A 107 -17.97 11.74 4.56
CA PHE A 107 -18.70 12.29 5.72
C PHE A 107 -18.30 13.74 6.00
N LEU A 108 -17.01 14.05 5.90
CA LEU A 108 -16.45 15.38 6.16
C LEU A 108 -16.50 16.30 4.93
N ASN A 109 -16.94 15.80 3.77
CA ASN A 109 -16.96 16.50 2.50
C ASN A 109 -15.57 17.05 2.07
N ILE A 110 -14.52 16.25 2.25
CA ILE A 110 -13.13 16.59 1.93
C ILE A 110 -12.66 15.69 0.80
N THR A 111 -12.10 16.26 -0.26
CA THR A 111 -11.40 15.52 -1.31
C THR A 111 -9.90 15.55 -1.08
N SER A 112 -9.21 14.44 -1.33
CA SER A 112 -7.74 14.41 -1.33
C SER A 112 -7.22 15.42 -2.35
N SER A 113 -6.45 16.40 -1.88
CA SER A 113 -5.76 17.38 -2.73
C SER A 113 -4.56 16.76 -3.44
#